data_AF-A0A7C6AW79-F1
#
_entry.id   AF-A0A7C6AW79-F1
#
_cell.length_a   1.000
_cell.length_b   1.000
_cell.length_c   1.000
_cell.angle_alpha   90.00
_cell.angle_beta   90.00
_cell.angle_gamma   90.00
#
_symmetry.space_group_name_H-M   'P 1'
#
loop_
_entity.id
_entity.type
_entity.pdbx_description
1 polymer ?
#
loop_
_entity_poly.entity_id
_entity_poly.type
_entity_poly.pdbx_seq_one_letter_code
_entity_poly.pdbx_strand_id
1 'polypeptide(L)' 'MSEDQKFYGKYRGTVINNIDPMQIGRLQVQVPDVAGLAPTS' A
#
# COMPACT_ATOMS: atom_id res chain seq x y z
N MET A 1 -20.94 -3.82 -6.64
CA MET A 1 -20.02 -3.84 -5.50
C MET A 1 -18.83 -4.66 -5.93
N SER A 2 -17.77 -4.01 -6.41
CA SER A 2 -16.55 -4.72 -6.80
C SER A 2 -15.96 -5.28 -5.53
N GLU A 3 -15.82 -6.61 -5.43
CA GLU A 3 -15.22 -7.24 -4.26
C GLU A 3 -13.83 -6.65 -4.04
N ASP A 4 -13.54 -6.22 -2.80
CA ASP A 4 -12.21 -5.79 -2.40
C ASP A 4 -11.23 -6.94 -2.68
N GLN A 5 -10.45 -6.82 -3.76
CA GLN A 5 -9.49 -7.84 -4.11
C GLN A 5 -8.43 -7.88 -3.01
N LYS A 6 -8.46 -8.95 -2.21
CA LYS A 6 -7.51 -9.15 -1.12
C LYS A 6 -6.21 -9.72 -1.67
N PHE A 7 -5.12 -9.02 -1.41
CA PHE A 7 -3.78 -9.45 -1.77
C PHE A 7 -3.10 -10.05 -0.54
N TYR A 8 -2.91 -11.37 -0.55
CA TYR A 8 -2.23 -12.10 0.52
C TYR A 8 -0.80 -12.42 0.09
N GLY A 9 0.17 -12.14 0.95
CA GLY A 9 1.57 -12.44 0.68
C GLY A 9 2.55 -11.47 1.34
N LYS A 10 3.83 -11.62 0.99
CA LYS A 10 4.88 -10.67 1.36
C LYS A 10 5.13 -9.74 0.18
N TYR A 11 5.11 -8.44 0.46
CA TYR A 11 5.37 -7.41 -0.54
C TYR A 11 6.42 -6.44 -0.04
N ARG A 12 7.11 -5.78 -0.97
CA ARG A 12 8.00 -4.65 -0.67
C ARG A 12 7.33 -3.37 -1.12
N GLY A 13 7.47 -2.33 -0.32
CA GLY A 13 6.90 -1.01 -0.62
C GLY A 13 7.64 0.11 0.07
N THR A 14 7.41 1.32 -0.40
CA THR A 14 8.02 2.55 0.14
C THR A 14 6.99 3.25 1.01
N VAL A 15 7.38 3.63 2.23
CA VAL A 15 6.54 4.43 3.14
C VAL A 15 6.40 5.84 2.56
N ILE A 16 5.17 6.26 2.32
CA ILE A 16 4.88 7.61 1.78
C ILE A 16 4.33 8.56 2.86
N ASN A 17 3.75 8.01 3.94
CA ASN A 17 3.27 8.80 5.07
C ASN A 17 3.32 7.97 6.36
N ASN A 18 3.81 8.61 7.43
CA ASN A 18 3.94 8.05 8.78
C ASN A 18 2.99 8.68 9.81
N ILE A 19 2.18 9.65 9.42
CA ILE A 19 1.19 10.27 10.32
C ILE A 19 -0.08 9.43 10.29
N ASP A 20 -0.36 8.72 11.39
CA ASP A 20 -1.61 7.97 11.60
C ASP A 20 -2.60 8.78 12.45
N PRO A 21 -3.70 9.29 11.87
CA PRO A 21 -4.70 10.07 12.61
C PRO A 21 -5.37 9.30 13.75
N MET A 22 -5.43 7.96 13.64
CA MET A 22 -6.05 7.11 14.67
C MET A 22 -5.07 6.67 15.75
N GLN A 23 -3.77 6.99 15.59
CA GLN A 23 -2.71 6.67 16.55
C GLN A 23 -2.64 5.18 16.95
N ILE A 24 -2.95 4.28 16.01
CA ILE A 24 -2.88 2.82 16.23
C ILE A 24 -1.62 2.21 15.61
N GLY A 25 -0.73 3.03 15.05
CA GLY A 25 0.57 2.61 14.51
C GLY A 25 0.51 2.15 13.05
N ARG A 26 -0.42 2.70 12.25
CA ARG A 26 -0.47 2.42 10.81
C ARG A 26 0.53 3.27 10.02
N LEU A 27 0.92 2.74 8.85
CA LEU A 27 1.75 3.42 7.86
C LEU A 27 1.07 3.35 6.50
N GLN A 28 1.10 4.46 5.76
CA GLN A 28 0.68 4.43 4.36
C GLN A 28 1.89 4.08 3.49
N VAL A 29 1.78 3.00 2.73
CA VAL A 29 2.87 2.42 1.94
C VAL A 29 2.42 2.24 0.50
N GLN A 30 3.27 2.60 -0.45
CA GLN A 30 3.06 2.30 -1.86
C GLN A 30 3.75 0.98 -2.22
N VAL A 31 2.99 0.04 -2.81
CA VAL A 31 3.47 -1.30 -3.19
C VAL A 31 3.33 -1.46 -4.71
N PRO A 32 4.42 -1.29 -5.49
CA PRO A 32 4.37 -1.35 -6.96
C PRO A 32 3.92 -2.71 -7.49
N ASP A 33 4.31 -3.78 -6.80
CA ASP A 33 4.04 -5.18 -7.18
C ASP A 33 2.54 -5.53 -7.20
N VAL A 34 1.72 -4.80 -6.45
CA VAL A 34 0.26 -5.01 -6.36
C VAL A 34 -0.49 -4.08 -7.32
N ALA A 35 -0.01 -2.86 -7.51
CA ALA A 35 -0.67 -1.84 -8.32
C ALA A 35 -0.49 -2.04 -9.83
N GLY A 36 0.49 -2.84 -10.27
CA GLY A 36 0.76 -3.10 -11.68
C GLY A 36 1.36 -1.88 -12.38
N LEU A 37 2.69 -1.90 -12.57
CA LEU A 37 3.50 -0.84 -13.18
C LEU A 37 3.43 0.50 -12.41
N ALA A 38 4.47 0.79 -11.65
CA ALA A 38 4.74 2.18 -11.28
C ALA A 38 4.82 3.02 -12.57
N PRO A 39 4.27 4.25 -12.62
CA PRO A 39 4.49 5.14 -13.75
C PRO A 39 5.99 5.42 -13.83
N THR A 40 6.67 4.73 -14.74
CA THR A 40 8.04 5.06 -15.13
C THR A 40 7.97 6.36 -15.92
N SER A 41 8.73 7.37 -15.46
CA SER A 41 8.95 8.62 -16.21
C SER A 41 9.71 8.36 -17.51
#